data_AF-A0A1E7FIZ8-F1
#
_entry.id   AF-A0A1E7FIZ8-F1
#
_cell.length_a   1.000
_cell.length_b   1.000
_cell.length_c   1.000
_cell.angle_alpha   90.00
_cell.angle_beta   90.00
_cell.angle_gamma   90.00
#
_symmetry.space_group_name_H-M   'P 1'
#
loop_
_entity.id
_entity.type
_entity.pdbx_description
1 polymer ?
#
loop_
_entity_poly.entity_id
_entity_poly.type
_entity_poly.pdbx_seq_one_letter_code
_entity_poly.pdbx_strand_id
1 'polypeptide(L)'
;MSGSDIAPFVAAVLRDEVVDEMKNEIDVLQSERFLVQITGIDGTPIHYQGSMKNGNRCGEDHWCVPLDENDAVASLALLDYFEIWLCGTLVHKSRWDLLVITSMREYKENDNESSIMGMGSITVASTNSPIVAFTCGRIGPMLRADYDELTDVMNLTQLMDLCHNGTAIGLNIEYIMFNKKKIAGILALLEQLGIDTMEPLVEQKMNECIDNPYMAGVPNWGKEETTGF
;
A
#
# COMPACT_ATOMS: atom_id res chain seq x y z
N MET A 1 3.75 -43.32 -53.43
CA MET A 1 4.39 -42.59 -52.32
C MET A 1 3.36 -41.63 -51.78
N SER A 2 2.75 -41.97 -50.65
CA SER A 2 1.69 -41.22 -49.98
C SER A 2 2.29 -39.99 -49.29
N GLY A 3 1.90 -38.82 -49.77
CA GLY A 3 2.31 -37.55 -49.20
C GLY A 3 1.51 -37.22 -47.95
N SER A 4 2.25 -36.92 -46.88
CA SER A 4 1.88 -35.92 -45.88
C SER A 4 0.85 -36.31 -44.80
N ASP A 5 1.17 -37.31 -43.97
CA ASP A 5 0.55 -37.51 -42.65
C ASP A 5 1.17 -36.65 -41.51
N ILE A 6 2.11 -35.75 -41.83
CA ILE A 6 2.85 -34.93 -40.83
C ILE A 6 2.18 -33.56 -40.56
N ALA A 7 1.24 -33.13 -41.41
CA ALA A 7 0.63 -31.80 -41.32
C ALA A 7 -0.33 -31.56 -40.12
N PRO A 8 -1.10 -32.54 -39.60
CA PRO A 8 -2.04 -32.27 -38.49
C PRO A 8 -1.35 -32.00 -37.16
N PHE A 9 -0.26 -32.72 -36.87
CA PHE A 9 0.46 -32.59 -35.61
C PHE A 9 1.23 -31.28 -35.51
N VAL A 10 1.90 -30.84 -36.59
CA VAL A 10 2.62 -29.56 -36.60
C VAL A 10 1.64 -28.37 -36.52
N ALA A 11 0.46 -28.48 -37.14
CA ALA A 11 -0.58 -27.45 -37.06
C ALA A 11 -1.29 -27.39 -35.70
N ALA A 12 -1.32 -28.49 -34.94
CA ALA A 12 -1.86 -28.51 -33.57
C ALA A 12 -0.85 -27.92 -32.57
N VAL A 13 0.42 -28.32 -32.65
CA VAL A 13 1.50 -27.83 -31.78
C VAL A 13 1.73 -26.32 -31.94
N LEU A 14 1.69 -25.80 -33.17
CA LEU A 14 1.82 -24.35 -33.42
C LEU A 14 0.59 -23.55 -32.96
N ARG A 15 -0.60 -24.16 -32.87
CA ARG A 15 -1.77 -23.49 -32.29
C ARG A 15 -1.68 -23.42 -30.77
N ASP A 16 -1.17 -24.47 -30.14
CA ASP A 16 -1.03 -24.48 -28.68
C ASP A 16 0.02 -23.46 -28.22
N GLU A 17 1.16 -23.35 -28.91
CA GLU A 17 2.20 -22.35 -28.59
C GLU A 17 1.70 -20.90 -28.73
N VAL A 18 1.02 -20.58 -29.84
CA VAL A 18 0.46 -19.22 -30.06
C VAL A 18 -0.68 -18.93 -29.09
N VAL A 19 -1.51 -19.93 -28.75
CA VAL A 19 -2.59 -19.76 -27.77
C VAL A 19 -2.02 -19.54 -26.37
N ASP A 20 -0.94 -20.21 -26.01
CA ASP A 20 -0.27 -20.03 -24.72
C ASP A 20 0.45 -18.67 -24.64
N GLU A 21 1.09 -18.21 -25.72
CA GLU A 21 1.64 -16.85 -25.80
C GLU A 21 0.54 -15.79 -25.65
N MET A 22 -0.58 -15.93 -26.38
CA MET A 22 -1.70 -14.99 -26.27
C MET A 22 -2.35 -15.01 -24.88
N LYS A 23 -2.48 -16.17 -24.24
CA LYS A 23 -2.95 -16.26 -22.86
C LYS A 23 -2.00 -15.57 -21.90
N ASN A 24 -0.70 -15.79 -22.06
CA ASN A 24 0.31 -15.16 -21.22
C ASN A 24 0.30 -13.63 -21.38
N GLU A 25 0.19 -13.12 -22.61
CA GLU A 25 0.02 -11.67 -22.86
C GLU A 25 -1.26 -11.12 -22.23
N ILE A 26 -2.39 -11.84 -22.34
CA ILE A 26 -3.64 -11.45 -21.69
C ILE A 26 -3.48 -11.43 -20.18
N ASP A 27 -2.82 -12.43 -19.59
CA ASP A 27 -2.60 -12.54 -18.15
C ASP A 27 -1.65 -11.44 -17.64
N VAL A 28 -0.61 -11.11 -18.39
CA VAL A 28 0.29 -9.97 -18.11
C VAL A 28 -0.46 -8.65 -18.19
N LEU A 29 -1.22 -8.41 -19.26
CA LEU A 29 -2.03 -7.20 -19.39
C LEU A 29 -3.11 -7.13 -18.30
N GLN A 30 -3.62 -8.27 -17.84
CA GLN A 30 -4.56 -8.33 -16.71
C GLN A 30 -3.88 -8.15 -15.35
N SER A 31 -2.59 -8.44 -15.21
CA SER A 31 -1.85 -8.21 -13.97
C SER A 31 -1.48 -6.73 -13.82
N GLU A 32 -1.07 -6.07 -14.90
CA GLU A 32 -0.76 -4.64 -14.94
C GLU A 32 -1.99 -3.76 -14.67
N ARG A 33 -3.19 -4.22 -15.05
CA ARG A 33 -4.46 -3.49 -14.86
C ARG A 33 -4.83 -3.21 -13.41
N PHE A 34 -4.26 -3.93 -12.45
CA PHE A 34 -4.58 -3.80 -11.03
C PHE A 34 -3.37 -3.38 -10.20
N LEU A 35 -2.36 -2.86 -10.88
CA LEU A 35 -1.10 -2.51 -10.27
C LEU A 35 -1.22 -1.27 -9.38
N VAL A 36 -0.60 -1.35 -8.21
CA VAL A 36 -0.39 -0.23 -7.30
C VAL A 36 1.11 0.02 -7.24
N GLN A 37 1.53 1.27 -7.39
CA GLN A 37 2.94 1.64 -7.32
C GLN A 37 3.13 2.89 -6.47
N ILE A 38 4.21 2.92 -5.71
CA ILE A 38 4.75 4.13 -5.11
C ILE A 38 6.01 4.48 -5.88
N THR A 39 6.05 5.69 -6.42
CA THR A 39 7.15 6.15 -7.28
C THR A 39 7.69 7.50 -6.83
N GLY A 40 8.86 7.86 -7.35
CA GLY A 40 9.33 9.24 -7.38
C GLY A 40 8.52 10.11 -8.36
N ILE A 41 9.08 11.25 -8.73
CA ILE A 41 8.46 12.21 -9.65
C ILE A 41 8.31 11.58 -11.05
N ASP A 42 7.16 11.84 -11.68
CA ASP A 42 6.87 11.39 -13.04
C ASP A 42 6.90 9.86 -13.19
N GLY A 43 6.46 9.13 -12.17
CA GLY A 43 6.39 7.67 -12.19
C GLY A 43 7.72 6.95 -11.99
N THR A 44 8.83 7.66 -11.76
CA THR A 44 10.16 7.03 -11.61
C THR A 44 11.03 7.67 -10.51
N PRO A 45 11.90 6.88 -9.85
CA PRO A 45 11.95 5.42 -9.88
C PRO A 45 10.75 4.80 -9.14
N ILE A 46 10.46 3.52 -9.41
CA ILE A 46 9.46 2.76 -8.64
C ILE A 46 10.11 2.31 -7.34
N HIS A 47 9.53 2.70 -6.22
CA HIS A 47 10.00 2.36 -4.86
C HIS A 47 9.25 1.20 -4.26
N TYR A 48 7.95 1.09 -4.53
CA TYR A 48 7.14 -0.03 -4.08
C TYR A 48 6.14 -0.39 -5.17
N GLN A 49 5.75 -1.66 -5.17
CA GLN A 49 4.76 -2.19 -6.08
C GLN A 49 3.87 -3.18 -5.34
N GLY A 50 2.63 -3.31 -5.76
CA GLY A 50 1.68 -4.28 -5.24
C GLY A 50 0.53 -4.45 -6.22
N SER A 51 -0.45 -5.25 -5.83
CA SER A 51 -1.61 -5.54 -6.69
C SER A 51 -2.91 -5.44 -5.91
N MET A 52 -3.89 -4.73 -6.46
CA MET A 52 -5.25 -4.67 -5.92
C MET A 52 -5.86 -6.06 -5.76
N LYS A 53 -5.41 -7.06 -6.55
CA LYS A 53 -5.86 -8.45 -6.44
C LYS A 53 -5.47 -9.12 -5.13
N ASN A 54 -4.35 -8.69 -4.54
CA ASN A 54 -3.85 -9.17 -3.25
C ASN A 54 -4.42 -8.35 -2.09
N GLY A 55 -5.25 -7.35 -2.40
CA GLY A 55 -5.84 -6.49 -1.39
C GLY A 55 -6.89 -7.21 -0.55
N ASN A 56 -7.12 -6.66 0.63
CA ASN A 56 -8.09 -7.14 1.59
C ASN A 56 -8.88 -5.98 2.17
N ARG A 57 -10.05 -6.28 2.73
CA ARG A 57 -10.84 -5.28 3.43
C ARG A 57 -10.14 -4.85 4.72
N CYS A 58 -10.20 -3.56 5.02
CA CYS A 58 -9.76 -3.03 6.30
C CYS A 58 -10.82 -2.07 6.83
N GLY A 59 -11.64 -2.58 7.74
CA GLY A 59 -12.81 -1.88 8.24
C GLY A 59 -13.90 -1.78 7.17
N GLU A 60 -14.88 -0.92 7.45
CA GLU A 60 -16.04 -0.76 6.57
C GLU A 60 -15.67 -0.01 5.28
N ASP A 61 -14.92 1.08 5.41
CA ASP A 61 -14.70 2.05 4.34
C ASP A 61 -13.40 1.88 3.54
N HIS A 62 -12.48 0.99 3.93
CA HIS A 62 -11.15 0.90 3.30
C HIS A 62 -10.81 -0.46 2.68
N TRP A 63 -10.00 -0.40 1.62
CA TRP A 63 -9.37 -1.52 0.95
C TRP A 63 -7.85 -1.41 1.12
N CYS A 64 -7.24 -2.35 1.82
CA CYS A 64 -5.80 -2.43 2.03
C CYS A 64 -5.15 -3.23 0.92
N VAL A 65 -4.10 -2.69 0.32
CA VAL A 65 -3.29 -3.38 -0.67
C VAL A 65 -1.89 -3.60 -0.09
N PRO A 66 -1.47 -4.85 0.15
CA PRO A 66 -0.10 -5.13 0.51
C PRO A 66 0.83 -4.79 -0.65
N LEU A 67 1.99 -4.24 -0.32
CA LEU A 67 3.09 -4.01 -1.24
C LEU A 67 4.05 -5.17 -1.13
N ASP A 68 4.66 -5.52 -2.26
CA ASP A 68 5.69 -6.54 -2.34
C ASP A 68 6.88 -6.13 -1.49
N GLU A 69 7.49 -7.10 -0.79
CA GLU A 69 8.69 -6.86 -0.01
C GLU A 69 9.78 -6.30 -0.92
N ASN A 70 10.29 -5.13 -0.57
CA ASN A 70 11.40 -4.53 -1.28
C ASN A 70 12.67 -4.64 -0.42
N ASP A 71 13.65 -5.40 -0.91
CA ASP A 71 14.98 -5.49 -0.29
C ASP A 71 15.69 -4.14 -0.25
N ALA A 72 15.34 -3.25 -1.18
CA ALA A 72 15.69 -1.85 -1.06
C ALA A 72 14.78 -1.26 0.01
N VAL A 73 15.33 -1.17 1.23
CA VAL A 73 14.94 -0.14 2.19
C VAL A 73 15.15 1.18 1.46
N ALA A 74 14.14 1.60 0.69
CA ALA A 74 14.13 2.90 0.09
C ALA A 74 14.30 3.83 1.28
N SER A 75 15.43 4.54 1.32
CA SER A 75 15.57 5.68 2.18
C SER A 75 14.55 6.70 1.66
N LEU A 76 13.28 6.50 2.01
CA LEU A 76 12.18 7.42 1.74
C LEU A 76 12.53 8.80 2.29
N ALA A 77 13.40 8.82 3.31
CA ALA A 77 14.34 9.87 3.72
C ALA A 77 14.84 10.80 2.59
N LEU A 78 15.18 10.27 1.42
CA LEU A 78 15.82 10.99 0.33
C LEU A 78 14.85 11.48 -0.74
N LEU A 79 13.56 11.22 -0.60
CA LEU A 79 12.56 11.65 -1.56
C LEU A 79 11.93 12.98 -1.12
N ASP A 80 11.91 13.97 -2.01
CA ASP A 80 11.19 15.24 -1.78
C ASP A 80 9.67 15.06 -2.01
N TYR A 81 9.32 14.15 -2.92
CA TYR A 81 7.96 13.84 -3.33
C TYR A 81 7.80 12.34 -3.52
N PHE A 82 6.56 11.88 -3.43
CA PHE A 82 6.16 10.58 -3.93
C PHE A 82 4.83 10.67 -4.65
N GLU A 83 4.64 9.70 -5.53
CA GLU A 83 3.44 9.52 -6.31
C GLU A 83 2.89 8.12 -6.05
N ILE A 84 1.58 8.01 -5.86
CA ILE A 84 0.87 6.73 -5.82
C ILE A 84 0.11 6.59 -7.12
N TRP A 85 0.41 5.52 -7.82
CA TRP A 85 -0.22 5.14 -9.08
C TRP A 85 -1.11 3.93 -8.84
N LEU A 86 -2.30 3.96 -9.41
CA LEU A 86 -3.28 2.88 -9.37
C LEU A 86 -3.74 2.62 -10.80
N CYS A 87 -3.52 1.40 -11.29
CA CYS A 87 -3.88 0.99 -12.65
C CYS A 87 -3.27 1.90 -13.73
N GLY A 88 -2.03 2.36 -13.53
CA GLY A 88 -1.35 3.32 -14.42
C GLY A 88 -1.86 4.76 -14.34
N THR A 89 -2.77 5.07 -13.40
CA THR A 89 -3.28 6.43 -13.17
C THR A 89 -2.71 7.01 -11.90
N LEU A 90 -2.20 8.23 -11.96
CA LEU A 90 -1.76 8.97 -10.77
C LEU A 90 -2.97 9.31 -9.90
N VAL A 91 -3.06 8.70 -8.72
CA VAL A 91 -4.17 8.91 -7.77
C VAL A 91 -3.79 9.76 -6.57
N HIS A 92 -2.50 9.85 -6.28
CA HIS A 92 -2.00 10.72 -5.23
C HIS A 92 -0.59 11.23 -5.55
N LYS A 93 -0.35 12.51 -5.26
CA LYS A 93 0.98 13.11 -5.30
C LYS A 93 1.10 13.99 -4.07
N SER A 94 2.13 13.75 -3.26
CA SER A 94 2.40 14.57 -2.10
C SER A 94 3.88 14.74 -1.89
N ARG A 95 4.21 15.87 -1.26
CA ARG A 95 5.49 16.03 -0.59
C ARG A 95 5.47 15.26 0.71
N TRP A 96 6.62 14.75 1.10
CA TRP A 96 6.79 14.04 2.35
C TRP A 96 6.59 14.98 3.56
N ASP A 97 6.99 16.25 3.46
CA ASP A 97 6.84 17.25 4.54
C ASP A 97 5.36 17.61 4.88
N LEU A 98 4.41 17.23 4.02
CA LEU A 98 2.97 17.46 4.23
C LEU A 98 2.24 16.25 4.82
N LEU A 99 2.96 15.14 5.04
CA LEU A 99 2.38 13.93 5.61
C LEU A 99 2.40 13.99 7.13
N VAL A 100 1.28 13.57 7.72
CA VAL A 100 1.12 13.51 9.18
C VAL A 100 1.18 12.05 9.61
N ILE A 101 2.07 11.75 10.54
CA ILE A 101 2.10 10.43 11.19
C ILE A 101 1.02 10.47 12.26
N THR A 102 -0.02 9.66 12.09
CA THR A 102 -1.20 9.68 12.96
C THR A 102 -1.20 8.59 14.02
N SER A 103 -0.31 7.62 13.90
CA SER A 103 -0.15 6.55 14.88
C SER A 103 1.20 5.88 14.70
N MET A 104 1.93 5.71 15.79
CA MET A 104 3.00 4.71 15.89
C MET A 104 2.55 3.61 16.86
N ARG A 105 2.48 2.35 16.41
CA ARG A 105 2.06 1.24 17.27
C ARG A 105 2.80 -0.07 17.01
N GLU A 106 2.75 -0.88 18.07
CA GLU A 106 3.13 -2.29 18.21
C GLU A 106 4.48 -2.73 17.63
N TYR A 107 5.41 -2.89 18.56
CA TYR A 107 6.51 -3.83 18.48
C TYR A 107 5.97 -5.26 18.31
N LYS A 108 6.13 -5.84 17.11
CA LYS A 108 6.05 -7.29 16.95
C LYS A 108 7.40 -7.90 17.30
N GLU A 109 7.68 -8.09 18.60
CA GLU A 109 8.13 -9.39 19.12
C GLU A 109 8.33 -9.42 20.64
N ASN A 110 8.14 -10.63 21.15
CA ASN A 110 8.29 -11.07 22.52
C ASN A 110 9.68 -10.72 23.05
N ASP A 111 9.74 -9.90 24.09
CA ASP A 111 10.55 -10.11 25.30
C ASP A 111 10.62 -8.78 26.05
N ASN A 112 10.54 -8.85 27.38
CA ASN A 112 10.61 -7.71 28.29
C ASN A 112 11.99 -7.01 28.28
N GLU A 113 12.79 -7.15 27.23
CA GLU A 113 14.13 -6.58 27.12
C GLU A 113 14.11 -5.27 26.33
N SER A 114 14.21 -4.15 27.06
CA SER A 114 14.30 -2.79 26.51
C SER A 114 15.51 -2.53 25.59
N SER A 115 16.42 -3.50 25.45
CA SER A 115 17.72 -3.35 24.81
C SER A 115 17.76 -3.88 23.37
N ILE A 116 16.70 -4.51 22.89
CA ILE A 116 16.64 -5.09 21.53
C ILE A 116 16.13 -4.03 20.56
N MET A 117 16.89 -3.77 19.50
CA MET A 117 16.47 -2.87 18.44
C MET A 117 15.36 -3.53 17.61
N GLY A 118 14.28 -2.79 17.33
CA GLY A 118 13.12 -3.32 16.61
C GLY A 118 12.46 -2.31 15.69
N MET A 119 11.55 -2.81 14.85
CA MET A 119 10.80 -2.02 13.87
C MET A 119 9.42 -1.66 14.43
N GLY A 120 9.13 -0.37 14.60
CA GLY A 120 7.83 0.15 15.02
C GLY A 120 6.91 0.40 13.84
N SER A 121 5.62 0.12 13.96
CA SER A 121 4.65 0.37 12.89
C SER A 121 4.28 1.85 12.86
N ILE A 122 4.13 2.40 11.66
CA ILE A 122 3.66 3.77 11.44
C ILE A 122 2.46 3.79 10.51
N THR A 123 1.57 4.74 10.75
CA THR A 123 0.49 5.09 9.83
C THR A 123 0.62 6.54 9.42
N VAL A 124 0.67 6.76 8.12
CA VAL A 124 0.82 8.06 7.50
C VAL A 124 -0.49 8.42 6.82
N ALA A 125 -1.11 9.51 7.29
CA ALA A 125 -2.30 10.07 6.67
C ALA A 125 -1.91 11.17 5.69
N SER A 126 -2.51 11.12 4.50
CA SER A 126 -2.43 12.25 3.57
C SER A 126 -3.57 13.20 3.86
N THR A 127 -3.25 14.45 4.18
CA THR A 127 -4.26 15.50 4.48
C THR A 127 -5.08 15.89 3.25
N ASN A 128 -4.62 15.56 2.04
CA ASN A 128 -5.19 16.05 0.78
C ASN A 128 -5.60 14.95 -0.21
N SER A 129 -5.58 13.67 0.19
CA SER A 129 -5.93 12.58 -0.72
C SER A 129 -7.34 12.07 -0.46
N PRO A 130 -8.31 12.32 -1.38
CA PRO A 130 -9.63 11.72 -1.23
C PRO A 130 -9.61 10.21 -1.51
N ILE A 131 -8.66 9.72 -2.30
CA ILE A 131 -8.60 8.33 -2.78
C ILE A 131 -7.75 7.46 -1.85
N VAL A 132 -6.56 7.92 -1.48
CA VAL A 132 -5.66 7.21 -0.56
C VAL A 132 -5.95 7.68 0.86
N ALA A 133 -6.46 6.80 1.71
CA ALA A 133 -6.78 7.14 3.09
C ALA A 133 -5.51 7.16 3.94
N PHE A 134 -4.73 6.08 3.90
CA PHE A 134 -3.53 5.91 4.71
C PHE A 134 -2.46 5.13 3.95
N THR A 135 -1.20 5.41 4.26
CA THR A 135 -0.05 4.60 3.90
C THR A 135 0.54 4.07 5.19
N CYS A 136 0.72 2.75 5.29
CA CYS A 136 1.21 2.12 6.50
C CYS A 136 2.53 1.43 6.23
N GLY A 137 3.36 1.41 7.25
CA GLY A 137 4.70 0.84 7.15
C GLY A 137 5.32 0.62 8.50
N ARG A 138 6.62 0.38 8.50
CA ARG A 138 7.44 0.24 9.69
C ARG A 138 8.68 1.09 9.59
N ILE A 139 9.04 1.74 10.67
CA ILE A 139 10.32 2.45 10.82
C ILE A 139 11.21 1.65 11.76
N GLY A 140 12.53 1.74 11.58
CA GLY A 140 13.53 1.21 12.50
C GLY A 140 14.78 0.69 11.79
N PRO A 141 15.57 -0.20 12.43
CA PRO A 141 15.41 -0.64 13.82
C PRO A 141 15.85 0.48 14.78
N MET A 142 15.14 0.67 15.90
CA MET A 142 15.48 1.63 16.97
C MET A 142 15.29 0.98 18.35
N LEU A 143 15.78 1.60 19.42
CA LEU A 143 15.50 1.15 20.78
C LEU A 143 14.06 1.50 21.18
N ARG A 144 13.46 0.68 22.05
CA ARG A 144 12.10 0.93 22.56
C ARG A 144 11.95 2.29 23.23
N ALA A 145 12.94 2.69 24.03
CA ALA A 145 12.94 4.00 24.69
C ALA A 145 12.88 5.15 23.67
N ASP A 146 13.57 5.01 22.53
CA ASP A 146 13.55 6.01 21.47
C ASP A 146 12.15 6.12 20.85
N TYR A 147 11.39 5.01 20.74
CA TYR A 147 9.99 5.04 20.29
C TYR A 147 9.05 5.69 21.32
N ASP A 148 9.26 5.41 22.60
CA ASP A 148 8.45 5.98 23.69
C ASP A 148 8.62 7.51 23.78
N GLU A 149 9.75 8.05 23.30
CA GLU A 149 10.00 9.48 23.17
C GLU A 149 9.32 10.12 21.94
N LEU A 150 8.83 9.31 20.99
CA LEU A 150 8.11 9.82 19.82
C LEU A 150 6.70 10.24 20.25
N THR A 151 6.37 11.51 20.01
CA THR A 151 5.03 12.03 20.28
C THR A 151 3.99 11.39 19.37
N ASP A 152 2.78 11.16 19.88
CA ASP A 152 1.63 10.59 19.13
C ASP A 152 1.32 11.31 17.80
N VAL A 153 1.73 12.58 17.68
CA VAL A 153 1.60 13.38 16.47
C VAL A 153 2.98 13.94 16.11
N MET A 154 3.72 13.19 15.31
CA MET A 154 4.99 13.62 14.75
C MET A 154 4.80 14.00 13.28
N ASN A 155 5.35 15.13 12.85
CA ASN A 155 5.39 15.41 11.41
C ASN A 155 6.47 14.54 10.76
N LEU A 156 6.30 14.23 9.48
CA LEU A 156 7.26 13.34 8.84
C LEU A 156 8.68 13.93 8.81
N THR A 157 8.84 15.25 8.75
CA THR A 157 10.17 15.89 8.80
C THR A 157 10.97 15.49 10.06
N GLN A 158 10.33 15.43 11.22
CA GLN A 158 10.96 14.96 12.46
C GLN A 158 11.34 13.48 12.40
N LEU A 159 10.50 12.66 11.74
CA LEU A 159 10.82 11.25 11.46
C LEU A 159 12.04 11.13 10.54
N MET A 160 12.13 12.02 9.56
CA MET A 160 13.21 12.03 8.58
C MET A 160 14.52 12.51 9.21
N ASP A 161 14.45 13.45 10.16
CA ASP A 161 15.59 13.83 10.99
C ASP A 161 16.11 12.65 11.82
N LEU A 162 15.20 11.81 12.35
CA LEU A 162 15.56 10.55 13.02
C LEU A 162 16.21 9.54 12.08
N CYS A 163 15.78 9.48 10.80
CA CYS A 163 16.40 8.62 9.80
C CYS A 163 17.79 9.10 9.34
N HIS A 164 18.00 10.42 9.22
CA HIS A 164 19.27 10.97 8.73
C HIS A 164 20.33 11.11 9.82
N ASN A 165 19.92 11.47 11.04
CA ASN A 165 20.82 11.84 12.12
C ASN A 165 20.67 10.95 13.37
N GLY A 166 19.67 10.08 13.40
CA GLY A 166 19.30 9.25 14.55
C GLY A 166 19.54 7.75 14.36
N THR A 167 18.87 6.95 15.19
CA THR A 167 19.02 5.49 15.28
C THR A 167 18.17 4.71 14.26
N ALA A 168 17.24 5.35 13.55
CA ALA A 168 16.34 4.69 12.60
C ALA A 168 17.01 4.50 11.22
N ILE A 169 17.27 3.27 10.82
CA ILE A 169 18.03 2.99 9.59
C ILE A 169 17.11 2.97 8.34
N GLY A 170 15.80 2.76 8.51
CA GLY A 170 14.91 2.55 7.39
C GLY A 170 13.44 2.81 7.68
N LEU A 171 12.73 3.19 6.62
CA LEU A 171 11.28 3.20 6.54
C LEU A 171 10.86 2.20 5.46
N ASN A 172 10.03 1.23 5.83
CA ASN A 172 9.46 0.24 4.92
C ASN A 172 7.95 0.44 4.80
N ILE A 173 7.42 0.67 3.61
CA ILE A 173 5.97 0.75 3.40
C ILE A 173 5.44 -0.65 3.12
N GLU A 174 4.47 -1.09 3.91
CA GLU A 174 3.93 -2.44 3.85
C GLU A 174 2.60 -2.49 3.09
N TYR A 175 1.75 -1.47 3.23
CA TYR A 175 0.46 -1.45 2.56
C TYR A 175 -0.11 -0.04 2.36
N ILE A 176 -0.99 0.09 1.37
CA ILE A 176 -1.76 1.31 1.08
C ILE A 176 -3.24 1.05 1.32
N MET A 177 -3.89 1.95 2.05
CA MET A 177 -5.33 1.95 2.25
C MET A 177 -6.02 2.89 1.27
N PHE A 178 -6.95 2.36 0.48
CA PHE A 178 -7.79 3.14 -0.42
C PHE A 178 -9.21 3.29 0.14
N ASN A 179 -9.81 4.46 -0.06
CA ASN A 179 -11.21 4.68 0.25
C ASN A 179 -12.10 3.93 -0.76
N LYS A 180 -12.84 2.92 -0.31
CA LYS A 180 -13.67 2.06 -1.18
C LYS A 180 -14.64 2.84 -2.06
N LYS A 181 -15.25 3.90 -1.51
CA LYS A 181 -16.22 4.73 -2.25
C LYS A 181 -15.58 5.44 -3.44
N LYS A 182 -14.27 5.72 -3.37
CA LYS A 182 -13.52 6.38 -4.46
C LYS A 182 -12.95 5.41 -5.48
N ILE A 183 -12.78 4.14 -5.13
CA ILE A 183 -12.28 3.09 -6.03
C ILE A 183 -13.36 2.06 -6.41
N ALA A 184 -14.65 2.40 -6.24
CA ALA A 184 -15.76 1.47 -6.44
C ALA A 184 -15.77 0.81 -7.83
N GLY A 185 -15.36 1.54 -8.87
CA GLY A 185 -15.23 0.97 -10.22
C GLY A 185 -14.16 -0.13 -10.31
N ILE A 186 -13.03 0.02 -9.61
CA ILE A 186 -11.97 -0.99 -9.56
C ILE A 186 -12.43 -2.19 -8.74
N LEU A 187 -13.10 -1.96 -7.61
CA LEU A 187 -13.66 -3.06 -6.80
C LEU A 187 -14.67 -3.89 -7.59
N ALA A 188 -15.56 -3.26 -8.36
CA ALA A 188 -16.49 -3.97 -9.24
C ALA A 188 -15.77 -4.84 -10.30
N LEU A 189 -14.60 -4.40 -10.78
CA LEU A 189 -13.78 -5.22 -11.68
C LEU A 189 -13.11 -6.39 -10.95
N LEU A 190 -12.68 -6.21 -9.70
CA LEU A 190 -12.16 -7.33 -8.88
C LEU A 190 -13.24 -8.37 -8.61
N GLU A 191 -14.48 -7.95 -8.34
CA GLU A 191 -15.62 -8.86 -8.15
C GLU A 191 -15.91 -9.69 -9.41
N GLN A 192 -15.80 -9.09 -10.60
CA GLN A 192 -15.92 -9.82 -11.86
C GLN A 192 -14.83 -10.88 -12.05
N LEU A 193 -13.68 -10.70 -11.40
CA LEU A 193 -12.59 -11.69 -11.35
C LEU A 193 -12.76 -12.72 -10.23
N GLY A 194 -13.88 -12.68 -9.49
CA GLY A 194 -14.16 -13.60 -8.40
C GLY A 194 -13.46 -13.24 -7.08
N ILE A 195 -12.91 -12.05 -6.95
CA ILE A 195 -12.32 -11.55 -5.71
C ILE A 195 -13.45 -10.93 -4.88
N ASP A 196 -13.66 -11.46 -3.67
CA ASP A 196 -14.71 -10.97 -2.79
C ASP A 196 -14.34 -9.58 -2.24
N THR A 197 -15.05 -8.56 -2.71
CA THR A 197 -14.96 -7.21 -2.15
C THR A 197 -16.13 -6.87 -1.21
N MET A 198 -17.11 -7.78 -1.14
CA MET A 198 -18.27 -7.78 -0.25
C MET A 198 -18.00 -8.68 0.98
N GLU A 199 -18.96 -8.80 1.90
CA GLU A 199 -18.71 -9.42 3.22
C GLU A 199 -18.83 -10.94 3.19
N PRO A 200 -18.02 -11.60 4.06
CA PRO A 200 -18.60 -12.47 5.06
C PRO A 200 -18.45 -11.86 6.47
N LEU A 201 -19.59 -11.72 7.17
CA LEU A 201 -19.68 -11.52 8.62
C LEU A 201 -19.01 -12.71 9.33
N VAL A 202 -17.69 -12.67 9.53
CA VAL A 202 -17.03 -13.46 10.57
C VAL A 202 -15.89 -12.63 11.17
N GLU A 203 -16.17 -12.02 12.32
CA GLU A 203 -15.17 -11.55 13.28
C GLU A 203 -14.24 -12.71 13.65
N GLN A 204 -13.05 -12.82 13.05
CA GLN A 204 -12.00 -13.61 13.72
C GLN A 204 -10.54 -13.37 13.32
N LYS A 205 -10.21 -12.47 12.39
CA LYS A 205 -8.79 -12.17 12.06
C LYS A 205 -8.46 -10.70 11.78
N MET A 206 -9.21 -9.76 12.39
CA MET A 206 -8.96 -8.31 12.24
C MET A 206 -8.45 -7.63 13.52
N ASN A 207 -7.98 -8.39 14.50
CA ASN A 207 -7.40 -7.83 15.73
C ASN A 207 -6.01 -7.20 15.50
N GLU A 208 -5.42 -7.29 14.30
CA GLU A 208 -4.12 -6.67 13.99
C GLU A 208 -4.23 -5.33 13.25
N CYS A 209 -5.43 -4.89 12.83
CA CYS A 209 -5.57 -3.64 12.08
C CYS A 209 -6.48 -2.59 12.75
N ILE A 210 -7.39 -2.95 13.67
CA ILE A 210 -8.44 -2.02 14.15
C ILE A 210 -8.65 -2.01 15.68
N ASP A 211 -7.68 -2.39 16.50
CA ASP A 211 -7.76 -2.03 17.94
C ASP A 211 -7.18 -0.63 18.20
N ASN A 212 -7.65 0.36 17.43
CA ASN A 212 -7.42 1.78 17.70
C ASN A 212 -8.71 2.43 18.28
N PRO A 213 -8.84 2.56 19.61
CA PRO A 213 -9.96 3.29 20.23
C PRO A 213 -9.99 4.80 19.90
N TYR A 214 -8.99 5.35 19.20
CA TYR A 214 -8.91 6.79 18.89
C TYR A 214 -9.45 7.21 17.52
N MET A 215 -9.88 6.27 16.66
CA MET A 215 -10.57 6.64 15.41
C MET A 215 -11.98 7.24 15.64
N ALA A 216 -12.52 7.15 16.86
CA ALA A 216 -13.77 7.82 17.25
C ALA A 216 -13.59 9.34 17.51
N GLY A 217 -12.36 9.86 17.49
CA GLY A 217 -12.04 11.23 17.91
C GLY A 217 -11.40 12.13 16.86
N VAL A 218 -11.35 11.73 15.58
CA VAL A 218 -10.76 12.60 14.53
C VAL A 218 -11.63 13.85 14.37
N PRO A 219 -11.08 15.09 14.51
CA PRO A 219 -11.85 16.30 14.33
C PRO A 219 -12.37 16.39 12.89
N ASN A 220 -13.63 16.76 12.73
CA ASN A 220 -14.27 16.91 11.43
C ASN A 220 -13.77 18.20 10.75
N TRP A 221 -12.64 18.12 10.03
CA TRP A 221 -12.02 19.24 9.29
C TRP A 221 -12.77 19.56 7.98
N GLY A 222 -14.10 19.68 8.04
CA GLY A 222 -14.95 19.76 6.84
C GLY A 222 -16.23 20.56 6.98
N LYS A 223 -16.32 21.51 7.92
CA LYS A 223 -17.41 22.50 7.93
C LYS A 223 -16.84 23.90 8.04
N GLU A 224 -16.47 24.47 6.90
CA GLU A 224 -16.50 25.92 6.76
C GLU A 224 -17.96 26.37 6.84
N GLU A 225 -18.34 26.95 8.00
CA GLU A 225 -19.56 27.73 8.10
C GLU A 225 -19.36 29.03 7.32
N THR A 226 -19.79 29.03 6.06
CA THR A 226 -20.13 30.28 5.37
C THR A 226 -21.33 30.92 6.06
N THR A 227 -21.07 31.83 6.99
CA THR A 227 -22.06 32.83 7.40
C THR A 227 -21.74 34.12 6.66
N GLY A 228 -22.56 34.40 5.65
CA GLY A 228 -22.67 35.70 5.01
C GLY A 228 -23.76 36.54 5.67
N PHE A 229 -23.51 37.86 5.67
CA PHE A 229 -24.27 39.02 6.18
C PHE A 229 -23.97 39.46 7.62
#